data_AF-A0A847K3R1-F1
#
_entry.id   AF-A0A847K3R1-F1
#
_cell.length_a   1.000
_cell.length_b   1.000
_cell.length_c   1.000
_cell.angle_alpha   90.00
_cell.angle_beta   90.00
_cell.angle_gamma   90.00
#
_symmetry.space_group_name_H-M   'P 1'
#
loop_
_entity.id
_entity.type
_entity.pdbx_description
1 polymer ?
#
loop_
_entity_poly.entity_id
_entity_poly.type
_entity_poly.pdbx_seq_one_letter_code
_entity_poly.pdbx_strand_id
1 'polypeptide(L)'
;MTEQRALIIVDVQPTFCEGGALGVEGGNAIAEKIADFVTEYGHEYAYIVTTQDWHIEPGAHFSDNPDFVDTWPAHGVADTAEAELHDEIAALSIDDSVKKGQYSASYTGFDGTNADSEPLEHLLRRAEITAIDVVGIAESHCVKETAMDAVKLGWPTRVFSDLTIPTSPELGAAARVEMDEAGVEQMQSRDAFGFYEDDEDDVPLLAEEWDEYAAQDESDWDEEALQNDEYGAADYEEDELPEGEDPGVIQRAPRYDNYDDGEDEELDGSTVDARHSILDEDLSALDDFDDDFDLDEDIDFSDDADDEDFDFSDLR
;
A
#
# COMPACT_ATOMS: atom_id res chain seq x y z
N MET A 1 15.85 -14.66 20.07
CA MET A 1 14.70 -15.20 19.31
C MET A 1 15.07 -15.09 17.85
N THR A 2 14.73 -16.08 17.04
CA THR A 2 14.80 -15.94 15.58
C THR A 2 13.89 -14.78 15.17
N GLU A 3 14.34 -13.94 14.26
CA GLU A 3 13.54 -12.83 13.75
C GLU A 3 12.31 -13.39 13.02
N GLN A 4 11.12 -13.00 13.45
CA GLN A 4 9.85 -13.32 12.78
C GLN A 4 9.29 -12.04 12.18
N ARG A 5 9.21 -12.00 10.85
CA ARG A 5 8.73 -10.84 10.10
C ARG A 5 7.29 -11.02 9.65
N ALA A 6 6.54 -9.94 9.71
CA ALA A 6 5.27 -9.83 9.01
C ALA A 6 5.38 -8.91 7.79
N LEU A 7 4.66 -9.23 6.72
CA LEU A 7 4.43 -8.33 5.60
C LEU A 7 3.03 -7.73 5.71
N ILE A 8 2.94 -6.39 5.71
CA ILE A 8 1.68 -5.66 5.66
C ILE A 8 1.51 -5.08 4.26
N ILE A 9 0.50 -5.56 3.53
CA ILE A 9 0.14 -5.07 2.20
C ILE A 9 -1.00 -4.05 2.36
N VAL A 10 -0.67 -2.78 2.20
CA VAL A 10 -1.57 -1.67 2.55
C VAL A 10 -2.44 -1.28 1.35
N ASP A 11 -3.76 -1.36 1.52
CA ASP A 11 -4.81 -0.77 0.68
C ASP A 11 -4.61 -0.95 -0.84
N VAL A 12 -4.15 -2.13 -1.27
CA VAL A 12 -4.04 -2.46 -2.70
C VAL A 12 -5.43 -2.89 -3.22
N GLN A 13 -6.27 -1.89 -3.48
CA GLN A 13 -7.68 -2.03 -3.86
C GLN A 13 -7.94 -1.34 -5.22
N PRO A 14 -8.88 -1.82 -6.04
CA PRO A 14 -9.18 -1.18 -7.34
C PRO A 14 -9.52 0.30 -7.23
N THR A 15 -10.13 0.75 -6.12
CA THR A 15 -10.41 2.18 -5.89
C THR A 15 -9.17 3.07 -5.92
N PHE A 16 -7.98 2.54 -5.64
CA PHE A 16 -6.70 3.27 -5.60
C PHE A 16 -5.81 2.95 -6.82
N CYS A 17 -6.27 2.09 -7.72
CA CYS A 17 -5.60 1.75 -8.97
C CYS A 17 -6.25 2.49 -10.16
N GLU A 18 -5.62 2.43 -11.33
CA GLU A 18 -6.12 3.13 -12.52
C GLU A 18 -7.56 2.71 -12.88
N GLY A 19 -8.43 3.71 -13.04
CA GLY A 19 -9.85 3.51 -13.31
C GLY A 19 -10.75 3.55 -12.06
N GLY A 20 -10.18 3.47 -10.85
CA GLY A 20 -10.90 3.63 -9.59
C GLY A 20 -11.16 5.08 -9.19
N ALA A 21 -11.97 5.28 -8.15
CA ALA A 21 -12.39 6.59 -7.66
C ALA A 21 -11.25 7.50 -7.17
N LEU A 22 -10.17 6.92 -6.64
CA LEU A 22 -8.95 7.58 -6.19
C LEU A 22 -7.70 6.93 -6.82
N GLY A 23 -7.81 6.55 -8.09
CA GLY A 23 -6.75 5.87 -8.81
C GLY A 23 -5.43 6.66 -8.87
N VAL A 24 -4.34 6.02 -8.47
CA VAL A 24 -2.98 6.51 -8.65
C VAL A 24 -2.38 5.85 -9.89
N GLU A 25 -1.78 6.65 -10.79
CA GLU A 25 -1.07 6.14 -11.97
C GLU A 25 0.11 5.27 -11.52
N GLY A 26 0.16 4.01 -11.96
CA GLY A 26 1.10 2.98 -11.54
C GLY A 26 0.54 2.03 -10.46
N GLY A 27 -0.67 2.24 -9.96
CA GLY A 27 -1.28 1.41 -8.91
C GLY A 27 -1.42 -0.06 -9.31
N ASN A 28 -1.93 -0.35 -10.52
CA ASN A 28 -2.02 -1.73 -11.03
C ASN A 28 -0.62 -2.38 -11.13
N ALA A 29 0.37 -1.64 -11.62
CA ALA A 29 1.73 -2.15 -11.75
C ALA A 29 2.39 -2.44 -10.38
N ILE A 30 2.04 -1.69 -9.33
CA ILE A 30 2.46 -1.99 -7.95
C ILE A 30 1.80 -3.26 -7.46
N ALA A 31 0.50 -3.46 -7.73
CA ALA A 31 -0.20 -4.69 -7.34
C ALA A 31 0.46 -5.94 -7.95
N GLU A 32 0.79 -5.91 -9.25
CA GLU A 32 1.52 -6.98 -9.93
C GLU A 32 2.89 -7.24 -9.28
N LYS A 33 3.69 -6.19 -9.05
CA LYS A 33 5.01 -6.33 -8.41
C LYS A 33 4.96 -6.89 -6.99
N ILE A 34 3.95 -6.50 -6.21
CA ILE A 34 3.75 -7.05 -4.87
C ILE A 34 3.39 -8.53 -4.98
N ALA A 35 2.53 -8.92 -5.91
CA ALA A 35 2.18 -10.32 -6.12
C ALA A 35 3.39 -11.18 -6.54
N ASP A 36 4.23 -10.67 -7.45
CA ASP A 36 5.49 -11.31 -7.82
C ASP A 36 6.41 -11.47 -6.60
N PHE A 37 6.60 -10.39 -5.83
CA PHE A 37 7.43 -10.40 -4.62
C PHE A 37 6.93 -11.40 -3.57
N VAL A 38 5.63 -11.45 -3.31
CA VAL A 38 5.04 -12.40 -2.35
C VAL A 38 5.15 -13.83 -2.87
N THR A 39 5.03 -14.05 -4.17
CA THR A 39 5.23 -15.38 -4.78
C THR A 39 6.66 -15.88 -4.59
N GLU A 40 7.64 -14.98 -4.73
CA GLU A 40 9.06 -15.33 -4.61
C GLU A 40 9.51 -15.44 -3.15
N TYR A 41 9.18 -14.46 -2.31
CA TYR A 41 9.72 -14.29 -0.95
C TYR A 41 8.68 -14.50 0.16
N GLY A 42 7.44 -14.87 -0.15
CA GLY A 42 6.38 -15.04 0.86
C GLY A 42 6.75 -16.02 1.97
N HIS A 43 7.62 -16.99 1.69
CA HIS A 43 8.12 -17.98 2.65
C HIS A 43 9.09 -17.41 3.70
N GLU A 44 9.66 -16.21 3.47
CA GLU A 44 10.49 -15.49 4.44
C GLU A 44 9.63 -14.78 5.52
N TYR A 45 8.32 -14.67 5.29
CA TYR A 45 7.38 -14.05 6.22
C TYR A 45 6.69 -15.11 7.08
N ALA A 46 6.67 -14.86 8.39
CA ALA A 46 5.91 -15.67 9.34
C ALA A 46 4.41 -15.35 9.28
N TYR A 47 4.05 -14.19 8.73
CA TYR A 47 2.68 -13.71 8.66
C TYR A 47 2.51 -12.65 7.57
N ILE A 48 1.50 -12.77 6.73
CA ILE A 48 1.16 -11.82 5.67
C ILE A 48 -0.27 -11.34 5.90
N VAL A 49 -0.43 -10.02 5.99
CA VAL A 49 -1.72 -9.38 6.28
C VAL A 49 -2.00 -8.24 5.32
N THR A 50 -3.25 -8.13 4.86
CA THR A 50 -3.70 -7.01 4.04
C THR A 50 -4.51 -6.02 4.85
N THR A 51 -4.43 -4.74 4.49
CA THR A 51 -5.39 -3.73 4.93
C THR A 51 -6.31 -3.34 3.79
N GLN A 52 -7.55 -2.96 4.11
CA GLN A 52 -8.52 -2.42 3.17
C GLN A 52 -9.19 -1.21 3.78
N ASP A 53 -9.23 -0.12 3.02
CA ASP A 53 -10.09 1.02 3.29
C ASP A 53 -11.54 0.62 2.97
N TRP A 54 -12.40 0.69 3.98
CA TRP A 54 -13.72 0.07 3.93
C TRP A 54 -14.77 0.98 4.55
N HIS A 55 -15.28 1.93 3.78
CA HIS A 55 -16.16 2.99 4.25
C HIS A 55 -17.64 2.61 4.17
N ILE A 56 -18.32 2.52 5.32
CA ILE A 56 -19.78 2.33 5.40
C ILE A 56 -20.47 3.69 5.44
N GLU A 57 -20.14 4.50 6.45
CA GLU A 57 -20.66 5.86 6.64
C GLU A 57 -19.56 6.75 7.25
N PRO A 58 -18.54 7.18 6.47
CA PRO A 58 -17.36 7.86 7.02
C PRO A 58 -17.60 9.36 7.29
N GLY A 59 -18.85 9.84 7.17
CA GLY A 59 -19.24 11.21 7.48
C GLY A 59 -18.54 12.25 6.61
N ALA A 60 -17.89 13.22 7.25
CA ALA A 60 -17.23 14.36 6.59
C ALA A 60 -16.00 13.97 5.73
N HIS A 61 -15.55 12.71 5.81
CA HIS A 61 -14.48 12.19 4.97
C HIS A 61 -14.84 12.28 3.47
N PHE A 62 -16.12 12.06 3.13
CA PHE A 62 -16.60 12.18 1.76
C PHE A 62 -17.15 13.57 1.46
N SER A 63 -16.71 14.13 0.33
CA SER A 63 -17.12 15.43 -0.18
C SER A 63 -17.30 15.39 -1.70
N ASP A 64 -18.34 16.05 -2.19
CA ASP A 64 -18.53 16.32 -3.63
C ASP A 64 -17.52 17.37 -4.16
N ASN A 65 -16.89 18.13 -3.26
CA ASN A 65 -15.84 19.11 -3.55
C ASN A 65 -14.64 18.84 -2.61
N PRO A 66 -13.90 17.75 -2.85
CA PRO A 66 -12.80 17.35 -1.99
C PRO A 66 -11.62 18.32 -2.10
N ASP A 67 -10.93 18.54 -0.98
CA ASP A 67 -9.67 19.29 -0.93
C ASP A 67 -8.44 18.40 -1.14
N PHE A 68 -8.62 17.07 -1.16
CA PHE A 68 -7.55 16.07 -1.28
C PHE A 68 -6.50 16.18 -0.17
N VAL A 69 -6.91 16.70 0.99
CA VAL A 69 -6.11 16.78 2.21
C VAL A 69 -6.87 16.09 3.34
N ASP A 70 -8.04 16.64 3.70
CA ASP A 70 -8.88 16.14 4.79
C ASP A 70 -10.19 15.52 4.26
N THR A 71 -10.55 15.83 3.01
CA THR A 71 -11.78 15.39 2.37
C THR A 71 -11.52 14.82 0.98
N TRP A 72 -12.30 13.79 0.64
CA TRP A 72 -12.07 12.95 -0.52
C TRP A 72 -13.38 12.68 -1.28
N PRO A 73 -13.33 12.37 -2.59
CA PRO A 73 -14.50 11.79 -3.26
C PRO A 73 -14.86 10.45 -2.62
N ALA A 74 -16.07 9.94 -2.82
CA ALA A 74 -16.43 8.61 -2.35
C ALA A 74 -15.49 7.55 -2.96
N HIS A 75 -14.86 6.74 -2.10
CA HIS A 75 -13.88 5.70 -2.44
C HIS A 75 -13.99 4.55 -1.44
N GLY A 76 -13.44 3.37 -1.72
CA GLY A 76 -13.41 2.26 -0.76
C GLY A 76 -14.78 1.93 -0.14
N VAL A 77 -15.88 2.17 -0.89
CA VAL A 77 -17.23 2.06 -0.36
C VAL A 77 -17.53 0.60 -0.05
N ALA A 78 -17.98 0.33 1.17
CA ALA A 78 -18.26 -1.01 1.65
C ALA A 78 -19.16 -1.81 0.69
N ASP A 79 -18.84 -3.09 0.53
CA ASP A 79 -19.57 -4.06 -0.30
C ASP A 79 -19.62 -3.70 -1.79
N THR A 80 -18.68 -2.86 -2.26
CA THR A 80 -18.48 -2.58 -3.68
C THR A 80 -17.23 -3.28 -4.22
N ALA A 81 -17.23 -3.57 -5.53
CA ALA A 81 -16.07 -4.18 -6.18
C ALA A 81 -14.80 -3.30 -6.09
N GLU A 82 -14.95 -1.98 -5.95
CA GLU A 82 -13.80 -1.08 -5.83
C GLU A 82 -13.14 -1.14 -4.45
N ALA A 83 -13.85 -1.61 -3.41
CA ALA A 83 -13.33 -1.77 -2.05
C ALA A 83 -12.76 -3.17 -1.77
N GLU A 84 -12.96 -4.12 -2.68
CA GLU A 84 -12.30 -5.42 -2.57
C GLU A 84 -10.79 -5.29 -2.81
N LEU A 85 -10.03 -6.33 -2.47
CA LEU A 85 -8.62 -6.38 -2.83
C LEU A 85 -8.47 -6.46 -4.35
N HIS A 86 -7.39 -5.88 -4.87
CA HIS A 86 -7.00 -6.04 -6.27
C HIS A 86 -6.80 -7.53 -6.59
N ASP A 87 -7.19 -7.98 -7.79
CA ASP A 87 -7.21 -9.40 -8.16
C ASP A 87 -5.86 -10.10 -7.94
N GLU A 88 -4.75 -9.42 -8.27
CA GLU A 88 -3.39 -9.92 -8.04
C GLU A 88 -3.10 -10.22 -6.56
N ILE A 89 -3.62 -9.40 -5.64
CA ILE A 89 -3.44 -9.58 -4.20
C ILE A 89 -4.44 -10.60 -3.64
N ALA A 90 -5.68 -10.58 -4.14
CA ALA A 90 -6.71 -11.54 -3.75
C ALA A 90 -6.36 -12.98 -4.12
N ALA A 91 -5.47 -13.19 -5.10
CA ALA A 91 -4.97 -14.49 -5.50
C ALA A 91 -3.86 -15.05 -4.59
N LEU A 92 -3.28 -14.23 -3.69
CA LEU A 92 -2.18 -14.62 -2.82
C LEU A 92 -2.66 -15.44 -1.61
N SER A 93 -1.74 -16.20 -1.02
CA SER A 93 -1.96 -16.83 0.29
C SER A 93 -1.71 -15.80 1.38
N ILE A 94 -2.79 -15.21 1.89
CA ILE A 94 -2.78 -14.22 2.97
C ILE A 94 -3.27 -14.89 4.26
N ASP A 95 -2.65 -14.58 5.40
CA ASP A 95 -3.03 -15.14 6.69
C ASP A 95 -4.28 -14.45 7.27
N ASP A 96 -4.33 -13.12 7.20
CA ASP A 96 -5.45 -12.32 7.69
C ASP A 96 -5.67 -11.05 6.84
N SER A 97 -6.87 -10.49 6.91
CA SER A 97 -7.22 -9.21 6.29
C SER A 97 -7.93 -8.33 7.31
N VAL A 98 -7.51 -7.06 7.41
CA VAL A 98 -8.13 -6.08 8.30
C VAL A 98 -8.80 -4.98 7.49
N LYS A 99 -9.96 -4.53 7.97
CA LYS A 99 -10.72 -3.43 7.39
C LYS A 99 -10.67 -2.23 8.34
N LYS A 100 -10.38 -1.05 7.78
CA LYS A 100 -10.31 0.23 8.51
C LYS A 100 -11.27 1.25 7.92
N GLY A 101 -11.53 2.30 8.68
CA GLY A 101 -12.28 3.47 8.19
C GLY A 101 -13.80 3.30 8.09
N GLN A 102 -14.41 2.30 8.73
CA GLN A 102 -15.84 1.98 8.57
C GLN A 102 -16.78 3.16 8.87
N TYR A 103 -16.47 3.96 9.89
CA TYR A 103 -17.34 5.03 10.39
C TYR A 103 -16.59 6.36 10.60
N SER A 104 -15.32 6.45 10.20
CA SER A 104 -14.49 7.65 10.28
C SER A 104 -13.31 7.54 9.31
N ALA A 105 -12.64 8.64 9.02
CA ALA A 105 -11.35 8.59 8.32
C ALA A 105 -10.34 7.74 9.12
N SER A 106 -9.54 6.93 8.43
CA SER A 106 -8.44 6.18 9.03
C SER A 106 -7.30 6.00 8.04
N TYR A 107 -6.12 6.44 8.45
CA TYR A 107 -4.92 6.44 7.61
C TYR A 107 -3.91 5.38 8.06
N THR A 108 -4.13 4.68 9.17
CA THR A 108 -3.21 3.65 9.66
C THR A 108 -3.86 2.27 9.62
N GLY A 109 -3.13 1.27 9.16
CA GLY A 109 -3.57 -0.13 9.20
C GLY A 109 -3.88 -0.62 10.62
N PHE A 110 -3.29 0.01 11.64
CA PHE A 110 -3.47 -0.36 13.04
C PHE A 110 -4.84 0.01 13.63
N ASP A 111 -5.61 0.87 12.97
CA ASP A 111 -7.03 1.11 13.29
C ASP A 111 -7.93 -0.01 12.75
N GLY A 112 -7.41 -0.86 11.87
CA GLY A 112 -8.14 -1.93 11.21
C GLY A 112 -8.41 -3.11 12.14
N THR A 113 -9.53 -3.79 11.87
CA THR A 113 -9.88 -5.05 12.53
C THR A 113 -10.22 -6.12 11.50
N ASN A 114 -9.94 -7.40 11.82
CA ASN A 114 -10.33 -8.52 10.96
C ASN A 114 -11.84 -8.84 11.12
N ALA A 115 -12.30 -9.90 10.44
CA ALA A 115 -13.70 -10.33 10.49
C ALA A 115 -14.19 -10.70 11.92
N ASP A 116 -13.28 -11.11 12.80
CA ASP A 116 -13.56 -11.43 14.20
C ASP A 116 -13.43 -10.21 15.13
N SER A 117 -13.29 -9.00 14.56
CA SER A 117 -13.08 -7.74 15.30
C SER A 117 -11.77 -7.71 16.12
N GLU A 118 -10.78 -8.52 15.76
CA GLU A 118 -9.44 -8.45 16.35
C GLU A 118 -8.64 -7.32 15.67
N PRO A 119 -8.01 -6.42 16.44
CA PRO A 119 -7.20 -5.34 15.87
C PRO A 119 -5.88 -5.89 15.32
N LEU A 120 -5.35 -5.23 14.29
CA LEU A 120 -4.09 -5.62 13.63
C LEU A 120 -2.94 -5.83 14.62
N GLU A 121 -2.79 -4.93 15.61
CA GLU A 121 -1.75 -5.09 16.63
C GLU A 121 -1.87 -6.44 17.36
N HIS A 122 -3.09 -6.83 17.73
CA HIS A 122 -3.31 -8.09 18.45
C HIS A 122 -2.95 -9.31 17.60
N LEU A 123 -3.30 -9.28 16.30
CA LEU A 123 -2.95 -10.32 15.35
C LEU A 123 -1.43 -10.53 15.27
N LEU A 124 -0.68 -9.44 15.06
CA LEU A 124 0.78 -9.47 14.96
C LEU A 124 1.45 -9.93 16.26
N ARG A 125 0.96 -9.47 17.43
CA ARG A 125 1.47 -9.92 18.73
C ARG A 125 1.20 -11.41 18.98
N ARG A 126 0.01 -11.88 18.60
CA ARG A 126 -0.40 -13.29 18.73
C ARG A 126 0.42 -14.21 17.82
N ALA A 127 0.83 -13.72 16.65
CA ALA A 127 1.74 -14.40 15.73
C ALA A 127 3.24 -14.25 16.13
N GLU A 128 3.55 -13.69 17.31
CA GLU A 128 4.91 -13.53 17.83
C GLU A 128 5.85 -12.73 16.88
N ILE A 129 5.28 -11.80 16.12
CA ILE A 129 6.01 -10.97 15.15
C ILE A 129 6.98 -10.03 15.87
N THR A 130 8.22 -10.01 15.39
CA THR A 130 9.31 -9.20 15.95
C THR A 130 9.74 -8.05 15.05
N ALA A 131 9.39 -8.06 13.77
CA ALA A 131 9.68 -6.99 12.82
C ALA A 131 8.64 -6.94 11.69
N ILE A 132 8.50 -5.79 11.04
CA ILE A 132 7.44 -5.53 10.04
C ILE A 132 8.07 -5.01 8.75
N ASP A 133 7.58 -5.49 7.62
CA ASP A 133 7.78 -4.88 6.30
C ASP A 133 6.44 -4.35 5.78
N VAL A 134 6.45 -3.17 5.17
CA VAL A 134 5.26 -2.50 4.66
C VAL A 134 5.41 -2.21 3.16
N VAL A 135 4.37 -2.54 2.41
CA VAL A 135 4.23 -2.29 0.97
C VAL A 135 2.82 -1.81 0.65
N GLY A 136 2.56 -1.36 -0.57
CA GLY A 136 1.20 -1.03 -1.03
C GLY A 136 0.98 0.45 -1.34
N ILE A 137 -0.27 0.91 -1.16
CA ILE A 137 -0.76 2.18 -1.68
C ILE A 137 -1.51 2.95 -0.56
N ALA A 138 -1.44 4.27 -0.48
CA ALA A 138 -0.45 5.14 -1.12
C ALA A 138 0.76 5.34 -0.19
N GLU A 139 1.96 5.40 -0.78
CA GLU A 139 3.22 5.70 -0.08
C GLU A 139 3.09 6.98 0.76
N SER A 140 2.44 8.01 0.22
CA SER A 140 2.29 9.32 0.86
C SER A 140 1.30 9.38 2.02
N HIS A 141 0.46 8.35 2.19
CA HIS A 141 -0.63 8.33 3.15
C HIS A 141 -0.59 7.03 3.95
N CYS A 142 -1.41 6.04 3.58
CA CYS A 142 -1.65 4.86 4.41
C CYS A 142 -0.40 4.04 4.70
N VAL A 143 0.50 3.91 3.72
CA VAL A 143 1.78 3.21 3.90
C VAL A 143 2.65 3.92 4.93
N LYS A 144 2.83 5.24 4.76
CA LYS A 144 3.63 6.08 5.67
C LYS A 144 3.09 6.02 7.10
N GLU A 145 1.80 6.28 7.30
CA GLU A 145 1.19 6.30 8.63
C GLU A 145 1.24 4.91 9.29
N THR A 146 0.96 3.84 8.53
CA THR A 146 1.08 2.45 9.04
C THR A 146 2.52 2.14 9.46
N ALA A 147 3.52 2.51 8.65
CA ALA A 147 4.92 2.25 8.96
C ALA A 147 5.38 3.03 10.19
N MET A 148 4.99 4.31 10.30
CA MET A 148 5.31 5.15 11.45
C MET A 148 4.65 4.62 12.73
N ASP A 149 3.41 4.15 12.67
CA ASP A 149 2.72 3.56 13.82
C ASP A 149 3.33 2.22 14.23
N ALA A 150 3.76 1.38 13.28
CA ALA A 150 4.50 0.16 13.59
C ALA A 150 5.76 0.47 14.42
N VAL A 151 6.52 1.52 14.05
CA VAL A 151 7.68 1.97 14.83
C VAL A 151 7.28 2.49 16.21
N LYS A 152 6.22 3.31 16.31
CA LYS A 152 5.70 3.81 17.60
C LYS A 152 5.27 2.67 18.54
N LEU A 153 4.72 1.60 17.98
CA LEU A 153 4.33 0.38 18.69
C LEU A 153 5.52 -0.54 18.99
N GLY A 154 6.73 -0.19 18.57
CA GLY A 154 7.99 -0.83 18.94
C GLY A 154 8.47 -1.93 17.99
N TRP A 155 7.90 -2.05 16.79
CA TRP A 155 8.43 -2.94 15.77
C TRP A 155 9.51 -2.24 14.92
N PRO A 156 10.70 -2.84 14.76
CA PRO A 156 11.59 -2.51 13.66
C PRO A 156 10.82 -2.65 12.35
N THR A 157 10.78 -1.57 11.57
CA THR A 157 9.90 -1.47 10.41
C THR A 157 10.69 -1.08 9.18
N ARG A 158 10.49 -1.82 8.08
CA ARG A 158 11.02 -1.47 6.75
C ARG A 158 9.88 -1.12 5.79
N VAL A 159 10.16 -0.24 4.85
CA VAL A 159 9.27 0.06 3.71
C VAL A 159 10.03 -0.22 2.42
N PHE A 160 9.43 -1.02 1.53
CA PHE A 160 10.03 -1.29 0.22
C PHE A 160 9.58 -0.26 -0.81
N SER A 161 10.49 0.68 -1.08
CA SER A 161 10.22 1.86 -1.91
C SER A 161 9.89 1.56 -3.37
N ASP A 162 10.27 0.40 -3.90
CA ASP A 162 9.88 -0.09 -5.24
C ASP A 162 8.52 -0.80 -5.28
N LEU A 163 7.96 -1.11 -4.11
CA LEU A 163 6.65 -1.76 -3.93
C LEU A 163 5.62 -0.81 -3.30
N THR A 164 5.86 0.50 -3.43
CA THR A 164 4.94 1.56 -3.00
C THR A 164 4.81 2.63 -4.07
N ILE A 165 3.71 3.38 -4.04
CA ILE A 165 3.52 4.53 -4.93
C ILE A 165 2.81 5.69 -4.24
N PRO A 166 3.33 6.93 -4.33
CA PRO A 166 2.68 8.09 -3.72
C PRO A 166 1.58 8.65 -4.62
N THR A 167 0.62 9.35 -4.01
CA THR A 167 -0.43 10.10 -4.74
C THR A 167 0.13 11.25 -5.59
N SER A 168 1.28 11.82 -5.21
CA SER A 168 2.05 12.74 -6.03
C SER A 168 3.55 12.64 -5.72
N PRO A 169 4.45 13.03 -6.65
CA PRO A 169 5.88 13.06 -6.38
C PRO A 169 6.29 13.91 -5.18
N GLU A 170 5.65 15.07 -4.99
CA GLU A 170 5.93 15.99 -3.88
C GLU A 170 5.53 15.39 -2.53
N LEU A 171 4.34 14.79 -2.46
CA LEU A 171 3.85 14.14 -1.25
C LEU A 171 4.67 12.89 -0.92
N GLY A 172 5.09 12.14 -1.94
CA GLY A 172 6.03 11.03 -1.75
C GLY A 172 7.36 11.50 -1.17
N ALA A 173 7.95 12.57 -1.72
CA ALA A 173 9.19 13.12 -1.19
C ALA A 173 9.06 13.56 0.28
N ALA A 174 7.94 14.20 0.65
CA ALA A 174 7.66 14.55 2.04
C ALA A 174 7.49 13.31 2.94
N ALA A 175 6.73 12.31 2.48
CA ALA A 175 6.49 11.07 3.21
C ALA A 175 7.79 10.30 3.51
N ARG A 176 8.72 10.23 2.55
CA ARG A 176 10.03 9.61 2.78
C ARG A 176 10.83 10.32 3.87
N VAL A 177 10.79 11.65 3.91
CA VAL A 177 11.47 12.42 4.97
C VAL A 177 10.84 12.13 6.33
N GLU A 178 9.51 12.14 6.41
CA GLU A 178 8.79 11.84 7.66
C GLU A 178 9.06 10.40 8.16
N MET A 179 9.10 9.42 7.25
CA MET A 179 9.46 8.03 7.57
C MET A 179 10.89 7.91 8.09
N ASP A 180 11.86 8.55 7.43
CA ASP A 180 13.26 8.58 7.89
C ASP A 180 13.38 9.19 9.29
N GLU A 181 12.70 10.32 9.53
CA GLU A 181 12.69 11.00 10.84
C GLU A 181 12.02 10.17 11.93
N ALA A 182 11.01 9.37 11.57
CA ALA A 182 10.35 8.43 12.47
C ALA A 182 11.19 7.16 12.76
N GLY A 183 12.25 6.91 12.00
CA GLY A 183 13.11 5.73 12.15
C GLY A 183 12.65 4.50 11.37
N VAL A 184 11.82 4.68 10.35
CA VAL A 184 11.48 3.64 9.38
C VAL A 184 12.67 3.44 8.43
N GLU A 185 13.06 2.19 8.19
CA GLU A 185 14.10 1.86 7.22
C GLU A 185 13.51 1.78 5.81
N GLN A 186 13.98 2.62 4.89
CA GLN A 186 13.54 2.60 3.49
C GLN A 186 14.58 1.89 2.61
N MET A 187 14.15 0.90 1.83
CA MET A 187 15.04 0.14 0.95
C MET A 187 14.34 -0.38 -0.30
N GLN A 188 15.09 -1.02 -1.20
CA GLN A 188 14.51 -1.77 -2.32
C GLN A 188 14.21 -3.21 -1.88
N SER A 189 13.12 -3.79 -2.37
CA SER A 189 12.71 -5.16 -2.09
C SER A 189 13.80 -6.19 -2.39
N ARG A 190 14.55 -5.99 -3.48
CA ARG A 190 15.67 -6.87 -3.89
C ARG A 190 16.80 -6.96 -2.86
N ASP A 191 16.94 -5.96 -2.00
CA ASP A 191 18.02 -5.88 -1.02
C ASP A 191 17.57 -6.49 0.33
N ALA A 192 16.31 -6.94 0.46
CA ALA A 192 15.69 -7.32 1.72
C ALA A 192 16.19 -8.63 2.32
N PHE A 193 16.55 -9.60 1.47
CA PHE A 193 16.91 -10.97 1.88
C PHE A 193 18.32 -11.42 1.49
N GLY A 194 19.11 -10.52 0.89
CA GLY A 194 20.43 -10.84 0.37
C GLY A 194 20.36 -11.75 -0.86
N PHE A 195 21.37 -11.66 -1.74
CA PHE A 195 21.49 -12.64 -2.80
C PHE A 195 21.71 -14.01 -2.16
N TYR A 196 20.80 -14.95 -2.39
CA TYR A 196 21.23 -16.32 -2.57
C TYR A 196 22.18 -16.26 -3.77
N GLU A 197 23.50 -16.25 -3.52
CA GLU A 197 24.41 -16.67 -4.58
C GLU A 197 23.90 -18.06 -4.97
N ASP A 198 23.46 -18.24 -6.21
CA ASP A 198 23.31 -19.56 -6.81
C ASP A 198 24.70 -20.20 -6.80
N ASP A 199 25.14 -20.66 -5.63
CA ASP A 199 26.19 -21.64 -5.52
C ASP A 199 25.59 -22.91 -6.12
N GLU A 200 25.87 -23.13 -7.41
CA GLU A 200 25.70 -24.43 -8.09
C GLU A 200 26.50 -25.58 -7.41
N ASP A 201 26.98 -25.40 -6.17
CA ASP A 201 27.88 -26.31 -5.45
C ASP A 201 27.34 -26.87 -4.12
N ASP A 202 26.18 -26.44 -3.59
CA ASP A 202 25.63 -27.00 -2.34
C ASP A 202 24.58 -28.11 -2.60
N VAL A 203 25.00 -29.13 -3.36
CA VAL A 203 24.48 -30.48 -3.14
C VAL A 203 25.22 -31.03 -1.92
N PRO A 204 24.56 -31.43 -0.82
CA PRO A 204 25.25 -32.11 0.27
C PRO A 204 25.88 -33.38 -0.26
N LEU A 205 27.19 -33.32 -0.50
CA LEU A 205 28.01 -34.48 -0.78
C LEU A 205 27.92 -35.38 0.46
N LEU A 206 26.98 -36.33 0.43
CA LEU A 206 27.17 -37.63 1.05
C LEU A 206 28.31 -38.34 0.31
N ALA A 207 29.52 -37.79 0.45
CA ALA A 207 30.75 -38.32 -0.11
C ALA A 207 31.32 -39.37 0.85
N GLU A 208 30.63 -40.51 0.95
CA GLU A 208 31.24 -41.82 1.21
C GLU A 208 30.41 -42.88 0.47
N GLU A 209 30.62 -43.06 -0.85
CA GLU A 209 30.47 -44.33 -1.62
C GLU A 209 30.21 -44.11 -3.13
N TRP A 210 31.07 -43.41 -3.90
CA TRP A 210 30.95 -43.48 -5.38
C TRP A 210 32.29 -43.50 -6.15
N ASP A 211 33.31 -44.17 -5.60
CA ASP A 211 34.48 -44.59 -6.38
C ASP A 211 34.22 -45.95 -7.07
N GLU A 212 33.44 -46.01 -8.17
CA GLU A 212 33.56 -47.18 -9.07
C GLU A 212 33.10 -47.06 -10.54
N TYR A 213 32.68 -45.91 -11.09
CA TYR A 213 32.19 -45.89 -12.48
C TYR A 213 32.64 -44.74 -13.39
N ALA A 214 33.86 -44.22 -13.20
CA ALA A 214 34.47 -43.28 -14.14
C ALA A 214 35.81 -43.79 -14.71
N ALA A 215 35.82 -45.01 -15.23
CA ALA A 215 36.96 -45.54 -15.99
C ALA A 215 36.52 -46.55 -17.05
N GLN A 216 35.93 -46.03 -18.13
CA GLN A 216 35.73 -46.60 -19.48
C GLN A 216 34.63 -45.70 -20.09
N ASP A 217 34.88 -44.84 -21.07
CA ASP A 217 35.28 -45.22 -22.43
C ASP A 217 35.64 -43.91 -23.18
N GLU A 218 36.94 -43.64 -23.39
CA GLU A 218 37.41 -42.67 -24.37
C GLU A 218 38.09 -43.43 -25.51
N SER A 219 37.33 -43.88 -26.49
CA SER A 219 37.82 -44.17 -27.84
C SER A 219 36.67 -44.37 -28.82
N ASP A 220 36.41 -43.39 -29.66
CA ASP A 220 36.48 -43.54 -31.13
C ASP A 220 35.80 -42.34 -31.81
N TRP A 221 36.65 -41.42 -32.25
CA TRP A 221 36.33 -40.47 -33.29
C TRP A 221 36.44 -41.22 -34.63
N ASP A 222 35.33 -41.48 -35.29
CA ASP A 222 35.30 -41.84 -36.71
C ASP A 222 34.61 -40.72 -37.51
N GLU A 223 35.43 -39.95 -38.24
CA GLU A 223 35.03 -39.20 -39.43
C GLU A 223 34.80 -40.21 -40.58
N GLU A 224 33.55 -40.52 -40.91
CA GLU A 224 33.06 -40.74 -42.30
C GLU A 224 31.62 -41.27 -42.30
N ALA A 225 30.65 -40.42 -42.62
CA ALA A 225 29.39 -40.83 -43.25
C ALA A 225 28.71 -39.64 -43.95
N LEU A 226 29.25 -39.23 -45.09
CA LEU A 226 28.45 -38.60 -46.13
C LEU A 226 27.68 -39.71 -46.87
N GLN A 227 26.34 -39.71 -46.81
CA GLN A 227 25.44 -39.78 -47.98
C GLN A 227 23.97 -40.07 -47.59
N ASN A 228 23.10 -39.22 -48.13
CA ASN A 228 21.69 -39.40 -48.50
C ASN A 228 20.64 -39.80 -47.44
N ASP A 229 19.69 -38.87 -47.20
CA ASP A 229 18.28 -38.96 -47.62
C ASP A 229 17.62 -37.59 -47.29
N GLU A 230 17.43 -36.68 -48.25
CA GLU A 230 16.21 -36.49 -49.07
C GLU A 230 14.90 -36.42 -48.26
N TYR A 231 14.45 -35.19 -47.95
CA TYR A 231 13.06 -34.66 -47.90
C TYR A 231 13.21 -33.18 -47.49
N GLY A 232 13.16 -32.18 -48.36
CA GLY A 232 11.95 -31.70 -49.06
C GLY A 232 11.68 -30.26 -48.60
N ALA A 233 12.29 -29.29 -49.29
CA ALA A 233 12.12 -27.86 -49.05
C ALA A 233 10.70 -27.41 -49.40
N ALA A 234 10.10 -26.58 -48.55
CA ALA A 234 8.90 -25.82 -48.86
C ALA A 234 9.28 -24.34 -48.98
N ASP A 235 9.08 -23.82 -50.17
CA ASP A 235 9.24 -22.44 -50.60
C ASP A 235 8.29 -21.52 -49.82
N TYR A 236 8.81 -20.43 -49.27
CA TYR A 236 8.03 -19.25 -48.92
C TYR A 236 8.42 -18.14 -49.89
N GLU A 237 7.47 -17.75 -50.72
CA GLU A 237 7.61 -16.69 -51.71
C GLU A 237 7.77 -15.31 -51.05
N GLU A 238 8.61 -14.52 -51.70
CA GLU A 238 8.99 -13.15 -51.44
C GLU A 238 7.92 -12.22 -51.99
N ASP A 239 7.09 -11.62 -51.13
CA ASP A 239 6.16 -10.57 -51.53
C ASP A 239 6.79 -9.18 -51.38
N GLU A 240 6.73 -8.47 -52.49
CA GLU A 240 7.42 -7.22 -52.83
C GLU A 240 6.99 -6.01 -51.97
N LEU A 241 7.97 -5.21 -51.56
CA LEU A 241 7.80 -3.85 -51.02
C LEU A 241 7.41 -2.88 -52.15
N PRO A 242 6.41 -1.99 -51.96
CA PRO A 242 6.25 -0.83 -52.84
C PRO A 242 7.01 0.39 -52.31
N GLU A 243 7.86 0.98 -53.18
CA GLU A 243 8.50 2.27 -52.99
C GLU A 243 7.54 3.46 -53.25
N GLY A 244 7.53 4.39 -52.29
CA GLY A 244 7.59 5.86 -52.43
C GLY A 244 6.64 6.65 -53.36
N GLU A 245 5.94 7.65 -52.80
CA GLU A 245 5.92 9.03 -53.31
C GLU A 245 5.43 10.08 -52.25
N ASP A 246 6.35 11.00 -51.92
CA ASP A 246 6.32 12.40 -51.45
C ASP A 246 5.60 12.88 -50.14
N PRO A 247 6.21 13.79 -49.34
CA PRO A 247 5.82 14.13 -47.98
C PRO A 247 4.92 15.38 -47.90
N GLY A 248 3.86 15.29 -47.11
CA GLY A 248 2.94 16.40 -46.86
C GLY A 248 2.44 16.45 -45.43
N VAL A 249 2.84 17.52 -44.73
CA VAL A 249 2.20 18.10 -43.53
C VAL A 249 2.49 17.40 -42.19
N ILE A 250 3.52 17.93 -41.54
CA ILE A 250 3.78 17.82 -40.11
C ILE A 250 2.66 18.56 -39.36
N GLN A 251 1.74 17.85 -38.71
CA GLN A 251 0.85 18.48 -37.72
C GLN A 251 1.61 18.61 -36.40
N ARG A 252 2.07 19.84 -36.13
CA ARG A 252 2.54 20.29 -34.82
C ARG A 252 1.38 20.21 -33.83
N ALA A 253 1.60 19.52 -32.70
CA ALA A 253 0.83 19.76 -31.48
C ALA A 253 0.96 21.25 -31.08
N PRO A 254 -0.12 21.93 -30.67
CA PRO A 254 -0.05 23.34 -30.31
C PRO A 254 0.63 23.53 -28.95
N ARG A 255 1.68 24.36 -28.96
CA ARG A 255 2.14 25.11 -27.78
C ARG A 255 0.99 25.98 -27.28
N TYR A 256 0.75 25.98 -25.97
CA TYR A 256 0.05 27.07 -25.30
C TYR A 256 1.08 27.88 -24.51
N ASP A 257 1.42 29.05 -25.04
CA ASP A 257 2.02 30.16 -24.30
C ASP A 257 1.12 31.39 -24.51
N ASN A 258 0.56 31.87 -23.40
CA ASN A 258 0.16 33.24 -23.01
C ASN A 258 -0.42 34.27 -24.00
N TYR A 259 -1.56 34.83 -23.61
CA TYR A 259 -1.92 36.26 -23.63
C TYR A 259 -2.70 36.53 -22.32
N ASP A 260 -2.28 37.40 -21.42
CA ASP A 260 -2.18 38.88 -21.43
C ASP A 260 -3.50 39.59 -21.10
N ASP A 261 -3.34 40.50 -20.15
CA ASP A 261 -4.13 41.64 -19.67
C ASP A 261 -5.59 41.92 -20.12
N GLY A 262 -6.38 42.35 -19.14
CA GLY A 262 -7.61 43.09 -19.36
C GLY A 262 -8.42 43.26 -18.09
N GLU A 263 -8.24 44.41 -17.44
CA GLU A 263 -9.16 44.98 -16.45
C GLU A 263 -10.58 45.09 -17.03
N ASP A 264 -11.62 44.87 -16.22
CA ASP A 264 -12.59 45.93 -15.88
C ASP A 264 -13.80 45.45 -15.07
N GLU A 265 -14.16 46.33 -14.13
CA GLU A 265 -15.50 46.65 -13.63
C GLU A 265 -16.21 45.75 -12.60
N GLU A 266 -16.20 46.28 -11.37
CA GLU A 266 -17.27 46.11 -10.39
C GLU A 266 -18.60 46.64 -10.94
N LEU A 267 -19.64 45.78 -10.93
CA LEU A 267 -21.03 46.23 -11.04
C LEU A 267 -21.90 45.50 -10.02
N ASP A 268 -22.37 46.36 -9.10
CA ASP A 268 -23.61 46.42 -8.35
C ASP A 268 -24.39 45.14 -8.01
N GLY A 269 -24.64 45.02 -6.69
CA GLY A 269 -25.69 44.18 -6.16
C GLY A 269 -27.02 44.92 -6.17
N SER A 270 -28.03 44.30 -6.78
CA SER A 270 -29.37 44.19 -6.21
C SER A 270 -30.23 43.31 -7.11
N THR A 271 -30.64 42.13 -6.65
CA THR A 271 -32.06 41.72 -6.69
C THR A 271 -32.29 40.45 -5.88
N VAL A 272 -33.02 40.67 -4.78
CA VAL A 272 -33.95 39.73 -4.16
C VAL A 272 -34.85 39.06 -5.20
N ASP A 273 -35.07 37.75 -5.12
CA ASP A 273 -36.36 37.16 -4.72
C ASP A 273 -36.31 35.62 -4.70
N ALA A 274 -37.32 35.06 -4.03
CA ALA A 274 -37.83 33.70 -4.10
C ALA A 274 -37.24 32.68 -3.12
N ARG A 275 -37.79 32.65 -1.88
CA ARG A 275 -38.34 31.42 -1.25
C ARG A 275 -39.43 31.76 -0.22
N HIS A 276 -40.67 31.37 -0.52
CA HIS A 276 -41.65 31.08 0.53
C HIS A 276 -42.71 30.10 0.03
N SER A 277 -43.29 29.36 0.98
CA SER A 277 -44.33 28.32 0.87
C SER A 277 -43.75 26.91 0.66
N ILE A 278 -44.07 25.84 1.41
CA ILE A 278 -45.04 25.46 2.47
C ILE A 278 -44.40 24.17 3.09
N LEU A 279 -44.30 23.95 4.41
CA LEU A 279 -45.26 23.19 5.26
C LEU A 279 -44.78 23.20 6.72
N ASP A 280 -45.67 23.66 7.61
CA ASP A 280 -45.73 23.29 9.03
C ASP A 280 -46.27 21.85 9.14
N GLU A 281 -45.61 20.96 9.87
CA GLU A 281 -46.25 19.93 10.71
C GLU A 281 -45.34 19.56 11.91
N ASP A 282 -45.82 19.95 13.10
CA ASP A 282 -45.90 19.18 14.34
C ASP A 282 -44.61 18.61 14.99
N LEU A 283 -44.08 19.36 15.97
CA LEU A 283 -43.30 18.80 17.10
C LEU A 283 -43.67 19.54 18.39
N SER A 284 -44.81 19.16 18.96
CA SER A 284 -45.19 19.49 20.34
C SER A 284 -45.19 18.24 21.21
N ALA A 285 -44.00 17.70 21.48
CA ALA A 285 -43.78 16.76 22.56
C ALA A 285 -42.28 16.72 22.86
N LEU A 286 -41.88 17.33 23.98
CA LEU A 286 -40.77 16.97 24.88
C LEU A 286 -40.56 18.19 25.80
N ASP A 287 -41.52 18.40 26.70
CA ASP A 287 -41.31 19.10 27.97
C ASP A 287 -41.11 18.01 29.03
N ASP A 288 -40.32 18.35 30.06
CA ASP A 288 -40.01 17.62 31.30
C ASP A 288 -38.77 16.69 31.27
N PHE A 289 -37.58 17.28 31.36
CA PHE A 289 -36.48 16.68 32.12
C PHE A 289 -35.89 17.73 33.07
N ASP A 290 -36.08 17.48 34.37
CA ASP A 290 -35.69 18.36 35.49
C ASP A 290 -34.17 18.60 35.54
N ASP A 291 -33.78 19.88 35.58
CA ASP A 291 -32.49 20.40 36.01
C ASP A 291 -32.47 20.43 37.55
N ASP A 292 -31.66 19.56 38.16
CA ASP A 292 -31.09 19.76 39.51
C ASP A 292 -29.83 18.89 39.63
N PHE A 293 -28.68 19.46 39.25
CA PHE A 293 -27.38 18.91 39.62
C PHE A 293 -26.54 20.01 40.27
N ASP A 294 -26.60 20.04 41.60
CA ASP A 294 -25.80 20.91 42.47
C ASP A 294 -24.30 20.59 42.29
N LEU A 295 -23.54 21.58 41.80
CA LEU A 295 -22.08 21.57 41.81
C LEU A 295 -21.59 22.38 43.01
N ASP A 296 -21.32 21.71 44.12
CA ASP A 296 -20.48 22.22 45.20
C ASP A 296 -19.62 21.06 45.73
N GLU A 297 -18.41 20.91 45.22
CA GLU A 297 -17.33 20.29 45.99
C GLU A 297 -15.97 20.86 45.57
N ASP A 298 -15.45 21.72 46.44
CA ASP A 298 -14.09 22.24 46.40
C ASP A 298 -13.10 21.07 46.55
N ILE A 299 -12.37 20.73 45.49
CA ILE A 299 -11.26 19.77 45.56
C ILE A 299 -10.02 20.52 46.07
N ASP A 300 -9.68 20.25 47.34
CA ASP A 300 -8.46 20.71 48.01
C ASP A 300 -7.26 19.84 47.56
N PHE A 301 -6.38 20.43 46.75
CA PHE A 301 -5.05 19.88 46.45
C PHE A 301 -4.02 20.43 47.44
N SER A 302 -4.09 19.99 48.69
CA SER A 302 -2.97 20.09 49.61
C SER A 302 -2.92 18.87 50.51
N ASP A 303 -2.23 17.83 50.05
CA ASP A 303 -1.60 16.90 50.98
C ASP A 303 -0.23 16.48 50.46
N ASP A 304 0.70 16.45 51.41
CA ASP A 304 2.14 16.42 51.28
C ASP A 304 2.66 15.14 50.61
N ALA A 305 3.54 15.31 49.61
CA ALA A 305 4.43 14.25 49.19
C ALA A 305 5.69 14.31 50.07
N ASP A 306 5.77 13.43 51.06
CA ASP A 306 6.98 13.19 51.84
C ASP A 306 8.08 12.61 50.93
N ASP A 307 9.05 13.45 50.57
CA ASP A 307 10.37 13.04 50.09
C ASP A 307 11.15 12.48 51.28
N GLU A 308 11.23 11.16 51.50
CA GLU A 308 12.41 10.42 52.04
C GLU A 308 12.17 8.90 51.94
N ASP A 309 12.92 8.22 51.05
CA ASP A 309 13.50 6.87 51.19
C ASP A 309 13.63 6.14 49.83
N PHE A 310 14.65 6.51 49.06
CA PHE A 310 15.24 5.63 48.05
C PHE A 310 16.75 5.52 48.28
N ASP A 311 17.13 4.53 49.09
CA ASP A 311 18.50 4.10 49.32
C ASP A 311 19.02 3.30 48.11
N PHE A 312 20.01 3.87 47.41
CA PHE A 312 20.68 3.30 46.24
C PHE A 312 22.01 2.60 46.59
N SER A 313 22.14 1.99 47.77
CA SER A 313 23.40 1.35 48.18
C SER A 313 23.58 -0.13 47.80
N ASP A 314 22.65 -0.78 47.10
CA ASP A 314 22.74 -2.23 46.80
C ASP A 314 22.67 -2.63 45.31
N LEU A 315 23.07 -1.75 44.39
CA LEU A 315 23.32 -2.13 42.99
C LEU A 315 24.83 -2.19 42.71
N ARG A 316 25.37 -3.40 42.75
CA ARG A 316 26.73 -3.74 42.34
C ARG A 316 26.72 -4.94 41.40
#